data_AF-R5CGE5-F1
#
_entry.id   AF-R5CGE5-F1
#
_cell.length_a   1.000
_cell.length_b   1.000
_cell.length_c   1.000
_cell.angle_alpha   90.00
_cell.angle_beta   90.00
_cell.angle_gamma   90.00
#
_symmetry.space_group_name_H-M   'P 1'
#
loop_
_entity.id
_entity.type
_entity.pdbx_description
1 polymer ?
#
loop_
_entity_poly.entity_id
_entity_poly.type
_entity_poly.pdbx_seq_one_letter_code
_entity_poly.pdbx_strand_id
1 'polypeptide(L)'
;MIETLQGCRIIFIFLIFMSHFTWPGIEEFCFGGECGVSFFFMLSGFVLCHAHGKEVRERKFSSKKFVVRQLTKLYPLHIATMLAAMLIGIKAQVYPEWHSLLLNVLLLQSWIPDPETYFAYNSVSWFLSDIMFFYLMFPFLVNITTKVSKTWLTSIVAAGVAVYACIQTIIPDEEVNNLLYVSPAFRVIDFAAGIILYRVYASDFSRQIIRKIQSGGYAAASITECAAILLMIATYAVYQETEPRWRTASLFWLTMPVFIYLMAIVDKTGGLIADILKSRVIIWLSGLTMAIFMTHKIMITLTKTALTKTGTDLGYLLTCMACVATTLVAAYLTERYFVRYANHYLNKKILNYEQNN
;
A
#
# COMPACT_ATOMS: atom_id res chain seq x y z
N MET A 1 12.45 -13.55 -2.05
CA MET A 1 11.56 -12.45 -1.58
C MET A 1 12.40 -11.64 -0.62
N ILE A 2 12.34 -10.31 -0.67
CA ILE A 2 13.12 -9.49 0.27
C ILE A 2 12.34 -9.47 1.59
N GLU A 3 12.80 -10.23 2.58
CA GLU A 3 12.05 -10.51 3.81
C GLU A 3 11.95 -9.27 4.70
N THR A 4 12.98 -8.41 4.73
CA THR A 4 12.91 -7.12 5.44
C THR A 4 11.74 -6.28 4.95
N LEU A 5 11.56 -6.17 3.63
CA LEU A 5 10.44 -5.43 3.04
C LEU A 5 9.10 -6.11 3.30
N GLN A 6 9.05 -7.44 3.38
CA GLN A 6 7.85 -8.13 3.84
C GLN A 6 7.53 -7.77 5.28
N GLY A 7 8.52 -7.78 6.17
CA GLY A 7 8.36 -7.37 7.55
C GLY A 7 7.87 -5.93 7.66
N CYS A 8 8.46 -4.98 6.93
CA CYS A 8 8.03 -3.57 6.95
C CYS A 8 6.53 -3.38 6.67
N ARG A 9 5.89 -4.28 5.89
CA ARG A 9 4.44 -4.20 5.62
C ARG A 9 3.60 -4.18 6.90
N ILE A 10 3.99 -4.90 7.95
CA ILE A 10 3.22 -4.88 9.21
C ILE A 10 3.35 -3.54 9.95
N ILE A 11 4.50 -2.88 9.82
CA ILE A 11 4.73 -1.55 10.41
C ILE A 11 3.84 -0.54 9.69
N PHE A 12 3.93 -0.45 8.37
CA PHE A 12 3.16 0.54 7.61
C PHE A 12 1.66 0.30 7.67
N ILE A 13 1.19 -0.95 7.74
CA ILE A 13 -0.25 -1.19 7.95
C ILE A 13 -0.70 -0.80 9.36
N PHE A 14 0.16 -0.96 10.37
CA PHE A 14 -0.13 -0.47 11.71
C PHE A 14 -0.18 1.06 11.76
N LEU A 15 0.70 1.76 11.01
CA LEU A 15 0.61 3.21 10.87
C LEU A 15 -0.73 3.65 10.24
N ILE A 16 -1.20 2.97 9.19
CA ILE A 16 -2.52 3.22 8.59
C ILE A 16 -3.66 2.92 9.58
N PHE A 17 -3.54 1.84 10.36
CA PHE A 17 -4.50 1.55 11.40
C PHE A 17 -4.60 2.71 12.40
N MET A 18 -3.46 3.21 12.86
CA MET A 18 -3.39 4.31 13.82
C MET A 18 -3.96 5.62 13.26
N SER A 19 -3.79 5.90 11.96
CA SER A 19 -4.40 7.08 11.34
C SER A 19 -5.93 7.03 11.28
N HIS A 20 -6.54 5.84 11.38
CA HIS A 20 -8.00 5.68 11.44
C HIS A 20 -8.52 5.45 12.87
N PHE A 21 -7.64 5.27 13.85
CA PHE A 21 -8.03 5.16 15.25
C PHE A 21 -8.11 6.55 15.89
N THR A 22 -9.28 7.19 15.78
CA THR A 22 -9.54 8.50 16.39
C THR A 22 -10.05 8.40 17.83
N TRP A 23 -9.74 9.35 18.70
CA TRP A 23 -10.21 9.33 20.08
C TRP A 23 -10.53 10.75 20.58
N PRO A 24 -11.63 10.97 21.35
CA PRO A 24 -11.95 12.29 21.88
C PRO A 24 -10.80 12.89 22.69
N GLY A 25 -10.38 14.11 22.35
CA GLY A 25 -9.30 14.82 23.03
C GLY A 25 -7.89 14.39 22.65
N ILE A 26 -7.72 13.53 21.64
CA ILE A 26 -6.42 13.14 21.09
C ILE A 26 -6.39 13.49 19.60
N GLU A 27 -5.35 14.20 19.18
CA GLU A 27 -5.16 14.57 17.78
C GLU A 27 -5.00 13.35 16.87
N GLU A 28 -5.50 13.47 15.65
CA GLU A 28 -5.46 12.38 14.68
C GLU A 28 -4.04 12.14 14.15
N PHE A 29 -3.64 10.88 14.06
CA PHE A 29 -2.32 10.50 13.55
C PHE A 29 -2.30 10.44 12.00
N CYS A 30 -2.47 11.59 11.35
CA CYS A 30 -2.61 11.69 9.88
C CYS A 30 -1.42 11.10 9.11
N PHE A 31 -0.20 11.24 9.64
CA PHE A 31 1.03 10.76 9.00
C PHE A 31 0.94 9.28 8.60
N GLY A 32 0.33 8.45 9.45
CA GLY A 32 0.32 7.01 9.23
C GLY A 32 -0.43 6.58 7.97
N GLY A 33 -1.49 7.29 7.59
CA GLY A 33 -2.29 7.00 6.40
C GLY A 33 -1.52 7.29 5.13
N GLU A 34 -1.11 8.55 4.95
CA GLU A 34 -0.43 9.03 3.73
C GLU A 34 0.94 8.35 3.52
N CYS A 35 1.69 8.16 4.61
CA CYS A 35 2.97 7.46 4.61
C CYS A 35 2.80 5.98 4.24
N GLY A 36 1.83 5.29 4.86
CA GLY A 36 1.56 3.89 4.60
C GLY A 36 1.09 3.62 3.17
N VAL A 37 0.17 4.43 2.65
CA VAL A 37 -0.29 4.31 1.26
C VAL A 37 0.88 4.49 0.28
N SER A 38 1.70 5.53 0.47
CA SER A 38 2.87 5.79 -0.37
C SER A 38 3.87 4.64 -0.34
N PHE A 39 4.13 4.06 0.85
CA PHE A 39 4.93 2.85 0.99
C PHE A 39 4.37 1.68 0.16
N PHE A 40 3.07 1.38 0.29
CA PHE A 40 2.47 0.23 -0.41
C PHE A 40 2.41 0.42 -1.93
N PHE A 41 2.17 1.63 -2.43
CA PHE A 41 2.20 1.92 -3.87
C PHE A 41 3.62 1.75 -4.45
N MET A 42 4.63 2.34 -3.83
CA MET A 42 6.03 2.18 -4.27
C MET A 42 6.51 0.74 -4.12
N LEU A 43 6.21 0.09 -3.00
CA LEU A 43 6.57 -1.31 -2.78
C LEU A 43 5.92 -2.23 -3.83
N SER A 44 4.69 -1.94 -4.24
CA SER A 44 3.99 -2.71 -5.28
C SER A 44 4.76 -2.65 -6.60
N GLY A 45 5.21 -1.47 -7.03
CA GLY A 45 6.03 -1.30 -8.24
C GLY A 45 7.37 -2.02 -8.15
N PHE A 46 8.04 -1.90 -7.01
CA PHE A 46 9.31 -2.55 -6.73
C PHE A 46 9.20 -4.08 -6.81
N VAL A 47 8.24 -4.67 -6.07
CA VAL A 47 8.08 -6.12 -5.96
C VAL A 47 7.59 -6.74 -7.27
N LEU A 48 6.67 -6.07 -8.00
CA LEU A 48 6.25 -6.53 -9.33
C LEU A 48 7.41 -6.49 -10.31
N CYS A 49 8.22 -5.43 -10.31
CA CYS A 49 9.37 -5.34 -11.21
C CYS A 49 10.43 -6.40 -10.88
N HIS A 50 10.62 -6.72 -9.59
CA HIS A 50 11.45 -7.84 -9.14
C HIS A 50 10.93 -9.20 -9.64
N ALA A 51 9.63 -9.44 -9.56
CA ALA A 51 9.02 -10.72 -9.93
C ALA A 51 8.89 -10.92 -11.45
N HIS A 52 8.39 -9.91 -12.17
CA HIS A 52 7.95 -10.03 -13.56
C HIS A 52 8.67 -9.08 -14.53
N GLY A 53 9.55 -8.20 -14.05
CA GLY A 53 10.22 -7.21 -14.91
C GLY A 53 11.05 -7.84 -16.03
N LYS A 54 11.65 -9.00 -15.80
CA LYS A 54 12.37 -9.77 -16.84
C LYS A 54 11.41 -10.30 -17.91
N GLU A 55 10.28 -10.88 -17.51
CA GLU A 55 9.27 -11.42 -18.43
C GLU A 55 8.71 -10.33 -19.36
N VAL A 56 8.50 -9.12 -18.84
CA VAL A 56 8.04 -7.98 -19.64
C VAL A 56 9.08 -7.60 -20.69
N ARG A 57 10.36 -7.47 -20.30
CA ARG A 57 11.45 -7.11 -21.22
C ARG A 57 11.65 -8.14 -22.32
N GLU A 58 11.48 -9.43 -22.00
CA GLU A 58 11.62 -10.54 -22.94
C GLU A 58 10.36 -10.79 -23.77
N ARG A 59 9.31 -9.96 -23.66
CA ARG A 59 8.01 -10.13 -24.34
C ARG A 59 7.33 -11.47 -24.02
N LYS A 60 7.60 -12.05 -22.85
CA LYS A 60 7.00 -13.30 -22.35
C LYS A 60 5.87 -13.05 -21.35
N PHE A 61 5.67 -11.79 -20.94
CA PHE A 61 4.65 -11.42 -19.98
C PHE A 61 3.25 -11.40 -20.61
N SER A 62 2.31 -12.14 -20.01
CA SER A 62 0.90 -12.09 -20.39
C SER A 62 0.12 -11.17 -19.45
N SER A 63 -0.20 -9.97 -19.92
CA SER A 63 -0.95 -8.97 -19.14
C SER A 63 -2.33 -9.48 -18.71
N LYS A 64 -3.05 -10.18 -19.59
CA LYS A 64 -4.36 -10.76 -19.28
C LYS A 64 -4.27 -11.76 -18.13
N LYS A 65 -3.38 -12.75 -18.25
CA LYS A 65 -3.17 -13.78 -17.23
C LYS A 65 -2.74 -13.17 -15.89
N PHE A 66 -1.89 -12.14 -15.95
CA PHE A 66 -1.45 -11.40 -14.78
C PHE A 66 -2.63 -10.70 -14.07
N VAL A 67 -3.41 -9.90 -14.78
CA VAL A 67 -4.54 -9.15 -14.22
C VAL A 67 -5.59 -10.11 -13.64
N VAL A 68 -5.92 -11.19 -14.35
CA VAL A 68 -6.83 -12.22 -13.85
C VAL A 68 -6.32 -12.80 -12.53
N ARG A 69 -5.04 -13.17 -12.45
CA ARG A 69 -4.44 -13.71 -11.21
C ARG A 69 -4.46 -12.71 -10.04
N GLN A 70 -4.36 -11.41 -10.32
CA GLN A 70 -4.47 -10.39 -9.28
C GLN A 70 -5.92 -10.21 -8.84
N LEU A 71 -6.88 -10.22 -9.77
CA LEU A 71 -8.31 -10.19 -9.46
C LEU A 71 -8.73 -11.39 -8.62
N THR A 72 -8.33 -12.61 -8.97
CA THR A 72 -8.68 -13.80 -8.16
C THR A 72 -8.13 -13.74 -6.74
N LYS A 73 -7.07 -12.96 -6.51
CA LYS A 73 -6.47 -12.75 -5.19
C LYS A 73 -7.15 -11.64 -4.39
N LEU A 74 -7.47 -10.50 -5.02
CA LEU A 74 -7.96 -9.31 -4.32
C LEU A 74 -9.49 -9.25 -4.24
N TYR A 75 -10.16 -9.67 -5.31
CA TYR A 75 -11.59 -9.46 -5.49
C TYR A 75 -12.48 -10.18 -4.48
N PRO A 76 -12.20 -11.43 -4.05
CA PRO A 76 -13.00 -12.07 -3.01
C PRO A 76 -13.03 -11.24 -1.72
N LEU A 77 -11.85 -10.82 -1.24
CA LEU A 77 -11.73 -10.01 -0.02
C LEU A 77 -12.45 -8.66 -0.18
N HIS A 78 -12.31 -8.02 -1.34
CA HIS A 78 -13.02 -6.78 -1.66
C HIS A 78 -14.53 -6.95 -1.53
N ILE A 79 -15.12 -7.93 -2.21
CA ILE A 79 -16.56 -8.16 -2.17
C ILE A 79 -17.04 -8.51 -0.76
N ALA A 80 -16.32 -9.36 -0.03
CA ALA A 80 -16.71 -9.71 1.34
C ALA A 80 -16.72 -8.50 2.28
N THR A 81 -15.71 -7.64 2.22
CA THR A 81 -15.63 -6.45 3.08
C THR A 81 -16.57 -5.33 2.62
N MET A 82 -16.80 -5.19 1.32
CA MET A 82 -17.82 -4.28 0.76
C MET A 82 -19.23 -4.68 1.24
N LEU A 83 -19.58 -5.96 1.17
CA LEU A 83 -20.86 -6.45 1.68
C LEU A 83 -21.00 -6.26 3.20
N ALA A 84 -19.94 -6.54 3.97
CA ALA A 84 -19.93 -6.28 5.41
C ALA A 84 -20.17 -4.80 5.72
N ALA A 85 -19.49 -3.89 5.01
CA ALA A 85 -19.68 -2.45 5.17
C ALA A 85 -21.08 -1.99 4.72
N MET A 86 -21.62 -2.57 3.64
CA MET A 86 -23.00 -2.32 3.19
C MET A 86 -24.02 -2.69 4.28
N LEU A 87 -23.89 -3.86 4.92
CA LEU A 87 -24.79 -4.29 5.99
C LEU A 87 -24.72 -3.37 7.22
N ILE A 88 -23.53 -2.85 7.54
CA ILE A 88 -23.35 -1.86 8.60
C ILE A 88 -24.01 -0.53 8.21
N GLY A 89 -23.82 -0.08 6.96
CA GLY A 89 -24.45 1.13 6.42
C GLY A 89 -25.97 1.09 6.48
N ILE A 90 -26.60 -0.03 6.10
CA ILE A 90 -28.06 -0.24 6.21
C ILE A 90 -28.53 -0.06 7.65
N LYS A 91 -27.82 -0.63 8.64
CA LYS A 91 -28.17 -0.45 10.06
C LYS A 91 -28.01 1.00 10.53
N ALA A 92 -27.09 1.74 9.91
CA ALA A 92 -26.86 3.15 10.18
C ALA A 92 -27.75 4.10 9.33
N GLN A 93 -28.66 3.56 8.51
CA GLN A 93 -29.49 4.33 7.57
C GLN A 93 -28.67 5.16 6.56
N VAL A 94 -27.48 4.68 6.19
CA VAL A 94 -26.61 5.28 5.17
C VAL A 94 -26.72 4.45 3.88
N TYR A 95 -27.19 5.09 2.81
CA TYR A 95 -27.43 4.45 1.52
C TYR A 95 -26.66 5.21 0.42
N PRO A 96 -25.44 4.77 0.08
CA PRO A 96 -24.73 5.31 -1.08
C PRO A 96 -25.54 5.10 -2.37
N GLU A 97 -25.31 5.96 -3.35
CA GLU A 97 -25.99 5.86 -4.63
C GLU A 97 -25.67 4.55 -5.38
N TRP A 98 -26.62 4.09 -6.22
CA TRP A 98 -26.48 2.84 -6.97
C TRP A 98 -25.28 2.86 -7.93
N HIS A 99 -24.93 4.05 -8.46
CA HIS A 99 -23.79 4.20 -9.36
C HIS A 99 -22.47 3.98 -8.60
N SER A 100 -22.39 4.39 -7.33
CA SER A 100 -21.25 4.11 -6.44
C SER A 100 -21.10 2.62 -6.18
N LEU A 101 -22.20 1.86 -6.08
CA LEU A 101 -22.14 0.39 -6.00
C LEU A 101 -21.48 -0.21 -7.23
N LEU A 102 -21.94 0.21 -8.42
CA LEU A 102 -21.38 -0.28 -9.69
C LEU A 102 -19.89 0.03 -9.79
N LEU A 103 -19.48 1.25 -9.47
CA LEU A 103 -18.08 1.66 -9.51
C LEU A 103 -17.22 0.89 -8.49
N ASN A 104 -17.72 0.64 -7.28
CA ASN A 104 -17.02 -0.16 -6.28
C ASN A 104 -16.91 -1.63 -6.70
N VAL A 105 -17.96 -2.22 -7.30
CA VAL A 105 -17.92 -3.57 -7.86
C VAL A 105 -16.89 -3.66 -9.00
N LEU A 106 -16.77 -2.63 -9.83
CA LEU A 106 -15.81 -2.60 -10.93
C LEU A 106 -14.40 -2.16 -10.52
N LEU A 107 -14.19 -1.76 -9.25
CA LEU A 107 -12.95 -1.15 -8.77
C LEU A 107 -12.55 0.09 -9.60
N LEU A 108 -13.52 0.97 -9.85
CA LEU A 108 -13.36 2.23 -10.60
C LEU A 108 -13.69 3.48 -9.78
N GLN A 109 -14.09 3.31 -8.52
CA GLN A 109 -14.59 4.40 -7.68
C GLN A 109 -13.57 5.53 -7.45
N SER A 110 -12.26 5.24 -7.41
CA SER A 110 -11.22 6.28 -7.22
C SER A 110 -11.05 7.23 -8.41
N TRP A 111 -11.64 6.92 -9.56
CA TRP A 111 -11.57 7.78 -10.75
C TRP A 111 -12.55 8.94 -10.69
N ILE A 112 -13.57 8.83 -9.84
CA ILE A 112 -14.57 9.89 -9.66
C ILE A 112 -14.09 10.76 -8.50
N PRO A 113 -13.83 12.07 -8.72
CA PRO A 113 -13.36 12.99 -7.68
C PRO A 113 -14.51 13.39 -6.75
N ASP A 114 -15.12 12.41 -6.10
CA ASP A 114 -16.26 12.59 -5.20
C ASP A 114 -16.12 11.66 -3.97
N PRO A 115 -15.97 12.22 -2.75
CA PRO A 115 -15.87 11.44 -1.53
C PRO A 115 -17.03 10.48 -1.31
N GLU A 116 -18.24 10.83 -1.73
CA GLU A 116 -19.41 9.96 -1.59
C GLU A 116 -19.31 8.72 -2.47
N THR A 117 -18.53 8.79 -3.55
CA THR A 117 -18.27 7.68 -4.46
C THR A 117 -17.07 6.84 -4.03
N TYR A 118 -15.89 7.44 -3.83
CA TYR A 118 -14.66 6.66 -3.57
C TYR A 118 -14.56 6.15 -2.12
N PHE A 119 -15.27 6.76 -1.17
CA PHE A 119 -15.38 6.24 0.20
C PHE A 119 -16.66 5.42 0.45
N ALA A 120 -17.50 5.21 -0.57
CA ALA A 120 -18.71 4.39 -0.45
C ALA A 120 -18.40 2.96 0.02
N TYR A 121 -19.32 2.40 0.82
CA TYR A 121 -19.22 1.05 1.37
C TYR A 121 -17.95 0.86 2.21
N ASN A 122 -16.90 0.24 1.64
CA ASN A 122 -15.63 0.08 2.33
C ASN A 122 -14.69 1.24 1.94
N SER A 123 -14.61 2.26 2.79
CA SER A 123 -13.91 3.50 2.46
C SER A 123 -12.39 3.38 2.28
N VAL A 124 -11.78 2.23 2.55
CA VAL A 124 -10.35 2.02 2.27
C VAL A 124 -10.13 1.28 0.94
N SER A 125 -11.21 0.84 0.29
CA SER A 125 -11.14 0.05 -0.95
C SER A 125 -10.74 0.84 -2.19
N TRP A 126 -10.78 2.19 -2.17
CA TRP A 126 -10.26 3.03 -3.24
C TRP A 126 -8.80 2.67 -3.59
N PHE A 127 -8.00 2.30 -2.59
CA PHE A 127 -6.64 1.80 -2.78
C PHE A 127 -6.57 0.59 -3.73
N LEU A 128 -7.57 -0.29 -3.73
CA LEU A 128 -7.63 -1.43 -4.65
C LEU A 128 -7.94 -1.01 -6.08
N SER A 129 -8.76 0.02 -6.28
CA SER A 129 -9.03 0.62 -7.60
C SER A 129 -7.73 1.14 -8.21
N ASP A 130 -6.92 1.86 -7.44
CA ASP A 130 -5.61 2.36 -7.85
C ASP A 130 -4.64 1.21 -8.20
N ILE A 131 -4.55 0.21 -7.32
CA ILE A 131 -3.70 -0.97 -7.55
C ILE A 131 -4.08 -1.71 -8.84
N MET A 132 -5.37 -1.84 -9.14
CA MET A 132 -5.82 -2.46 -10.38
C MET A 132 -5.39 -1.65 -11.60
N PHE A 133 -5.47 -0.32 -11.55
CA PHE A 133 -4.92 0.54 -12.61
C PHE A 133 -3.40 0.37 -12.74
N PHE A 134 -2.65 0.32 -11.63
CA PHE A 134 -1.21 0.14 -11.66
C PHE A 134 -0.79 -1.19 -12.30
N TYR A 135 -1.56 -2.25 -12.05
CA TYR A 135 -1.36 -3.55 -12.69
C TYR A 135 -1.57 -3.51 -14.21
N LEU A 136 -2.51 -2.70 -14.69
CA LEU A 136 -2.69 -2.46 -16.13
C LEU A 136 -1.53 -1.63 -16.71
N MET A 137 -1.03 -0.65 -15.97
CA MET A 137 0.07 0.23 -16.40
C MET A 137 1.46 -0.42 -16.32
N PHE A 138 1.61 -1.44 -15.47
CA PHE A 138 2.88 -2.11 -15.20
C PHE A 138 3.73 -2.45 -16.44
N PRO A 139 3.23 -3.18 -17.46
CA PRO A 139 4.06 -3.53 -18.61
C PRO A 139 4.52 -2.29 -19.41
N PHE A 140 3.69 -1.25 -19.51
CA PHE A 140 4.02 -0.01 -20.20
C PHE A 140 5.12 0.75 -19.45
N LEU A 141 4.98 0.91 -18.13
CA LEU A 141 5.97 1.59 -17.28
C LEU A 141 7.32 0.86 -17.26
N VAL A 142 7.32 -0.47 -17.17
CA VAL A 142 8.56 -1.26 -17.27
C VAL A 142 9.22 -1.08 -18.64
N ASN A 143 8.45 -1.07 -19.72
CA ASN A 143 8.99 -0.84 -21.06
C ASN A 143 9.58 0.55 -21.23
N ILE A 144 8.89 1.60 -20.78
CA ILE A 144 9.38 2.99 -20.84
C ILE A 144 10.68 3.11 -20.04
N THR A 145 10.67 2.66 -18.78
CA THR A 145 11.84 2.78 -17.91
C THR A 145 13.05 2.03 -18.47
N THR A 146 12.85 0.88 -19.13
CA THR A 146 13.96 0.03 -19.59
C THR A 146 14.50 0.38 -20.98
N LYS A 147 13.66 0.88 -21.90
CA LYS A 147 14.07 1.20 -23.27
C LYS A 147 14.64 2.60 -23.43
N VAL A 148 14.20 3.54 -22.61
CA VAL A 148 14.67 4.93 -22.66
C VAL A 148 16.07 5.03 -22.03
N SER A 149 16.94 5.86 -22.60
CA SER A 149 18.27 6.09 -22.04
C SER A 149 18.16 6.71 -20.64
N LYS A 150 19.19 6.54 -19.80
CA LYS A 150 19.18 7.07 -18.43
C LYS A 150 18.94 8.58 -18.41
N THR A 151 19.59 9.33 -19.31
CA THR A 151 19.42 10.78 -19.42
C THR A 151 17.98 11.16 -19.70
N TRP A 152 17.37 10.56 -20.72
CA TRP A 152 15.98 10.83 -21.08
C TRP A 152 15.01 10.42 -19.98
N LEU A 153 15.24 9.28 -19.31
CA LEU A 153 14.41 8.85 -18.20
C LEU A 153 14.48 9.86 -17.05
N THR A 154 15.67 10.35 -16.70
CA THR A 154 15.83 11.40 -15.69
C THR A 154 15.12 12.68 -16.10
N SER A 155 15.21 13.09 -17.37
CA SER A 155 14.48 14.26 -17.88
C SER A 155 12.96 14.08 -17.81
N ILE A 156 12.43 12.91 -18.15
CA ILE A 156 10.99 12.59 -18.05
C ILE A 156 10.52 12.64 -16.60
N VAL A 157 11.29 12.05 -15.67
CA VAL A 157 10.97 12.09 -14.24
C VAL A 157 11.01 13.52 -13.72
N ALA A 158 12.06 14.28 -14.04
CA ALA A 158 12.18 15.68 -13.62
C ALA A 158 11.04 16.55 -14.17
N ALA A 159 10.68 16.37 -15.44
CA ALA A 159 9.54 17.06 -16.05
C ALA A 159 8.22 16.66 -15.38
N GLY A 160 8.01 15.37 -15.10
CA GLY A 160 6.81 14.89 -14.40
C GLY A 160 6.68 15.47 -12.99
N VAL A 161 7.79 15.51 -12.22
CA VAL A 161 7.82 16.14 -10.89
C VAL A 161 7.55 17.64 -10.98
N ALA A 162 8.13 18.34 -11.96
CA ALA A 162 7.89 19.77 -12.16
C ALA A 162 6.42 20.06 -12.53
N VAL A 163 5.84 19.28 -13.45
CA VAL A 163 4.42 19.41 -13.83
C VAL A 163 3.52 19.12 -12.63
N TYR A 164 3.78 18.06 -11.87
CA TYR A 164 3.04 17.78 -10.64
C TYR A 164 3.16 18.94 -9.63
N ALA A 165 4.36 19.52 -9.50
CA ALA A 165 4.59 20.67 -8.63
C ALA A 165 3.78 21.90 -9.04
N CYS A 166 3.65 22.17 -10.34
CA CYS A 166 2.76 23.22 -10.82
C CYS A 166 1.29 22.87 -10.52
N ILE A 167 0.86 21.65 -10.80
CA ILE A 167 -0.53 21.22 -10.58
C ILE A 167 -0.93 21.34 -9.10
N GLN A 168 -0.12 20.85 -8.16
CA GLN A 168 -0.45 20.93 -6.74
C GLN A 168 -0.51 22.36 -6.19
N THR A 169 0.12 23.35 -6.86
CA THR A 169 0.01 24.76 -6.45
C THR A 169 -1.31 25.42 -6.87
N ILE A 170 -1.96 24.92 -7.93
CA ILE A 170 -3.16 25.54 -8.52
C ILE A 170 -4.46 24.79 -8.19
N ILE A 171 -4.37 23.54 -7.72
CA ILE A 171 -5.54 22.76 -7.32
C ILE A 171 -6.23 23.43 -6.12
N PRO A 172 -7.56 23.61 -6.14
CA PRO A 172 -8.33 24.07 -4.98
C PRO A 172 -8.16 23.14 -3.78
N ASP A 173 -8.17 23.69 -2.57
CA ASP A 173 -7.89 22.92 -1.34
C ASP A 173 -8.87 21.76 -1.15
N GLU A 174 -10.13 21.93 -1.53
CA GLU A 174 -11.17 20.89 -1.51
C GLU A 174 -10.88 19.71 -2.45
N GLU A 175 -10.15 19.94 -3.55
CA GLU A 175 -9.81 18.93 -4.56
C GLU A 175 -8.47 18.23 -4.29
N VAL A 176 -7.69 18.71 -3.31
CA VAL A 176 -6.38 18.13 -2.97
C VAL A 176 -6.51 16.64 -2.66
N ASN A 177 -7.49 16.24 -1.85
CA ASN A 177 -7.66 14.84 -1.50
C ASN A 177 -8.14 14.00 -2.70
N ASN A 178 -9.11 14.52 -3.46
CA ASN A 178 -9.70 13.83 -4.62
C ASN A 178 -8.63 13.54 -5.69
N LEU A 179 -7.82 14.54 -6.01
CA LEU A 179 -6.85 14.47 -7.10
C LEU A 179 -5.49 13.94 -6.65
N LEU A 180 -4.93 14.44 -5.56
CA LEU A 180 -3.53 14.13 -5.20
C LEU A 180 -3.40 12.88 -4.34
N TYR A 181 -4.40 12.56 -3.51
CA TYR A 181 -4.34 11.43 -2.58
C TYR A 181 -5.04 10.17 -3.14
N VAL A 182 -6.24 10.32 -3.70
CA VAL A 182 -7.10 9.19 -4.11
C VAL A 182 -6.98 8.85 -5.59
N SER A 183 -6.65 9.80 -6.47
CA SER A 183 -6.72 9.56 -7.91
C SER A 183 -5.64 8.59 -8.41
N PRO A 184 -6.02 7.51 -9.13
CA PRO A 184 -5.05 6.59 -9.74
C PRO A 184 -4.09 7.29 -10.71
N ALA A 185 -4.54 8.35 -11.39
CA ALA A 185 -3.75 9.08 -12.37
C ALA A 185 -2.56 9.82 -11.74
N PHE A 186 -2.73 10.35 -10.53
CA PHE A 186 -1.67 11.04 -9.80
C PHE A 186 -0.81 10.07 -8.98
N ARG A 187 -1.41 9.02 -8.42
CA ARG A 187 -0.72 8.03 -7.57
C ARG A 187 0.09 6.98 -8.35
N VAL A 188 -0.08 6.88 -9.68
CA VAL A 188 0.76 6.01 -10.53
C VAL A 188 2.25 6.41 -10.48
N ILE A 189 2.55 7.65 -10.10
CA ILE A 189 3.92 8.16 -9.94
C ILE A 189 4.64 7.38 -8.83
N ASP A 190 3.99 7.12 -7.70
CA ASP A 190 4.52 6.30 -6.60
C ASP A 190 4.86 4.89 -7.10
N PHE A 191 3.93 4.27 -7.82
CA PHE A 191 4.15 2.94 -8.40
C PHE A 191 5.34 2.93 -9.39
N ALA A 192 5.44 3.95 -10.25
CA ALA A 192 6.56 4.11 -11.18
C ALA A 192 7.90 4.33 -10.46
N ALA A 193 7.92 5.11 -9.37
CA ALA A 193 9.09 5.30 -8.53
C ALA A 193 9.59 3.97 -7.95
N GLY A 194 8.67 3.08 -7.55
CA GLY A 194 8.98 1.71 -7.15
C GLY A 194 9.67 0.87 -8.26
N ILE A 195 9.18 0.97 -9.49
CA ILE A 195 9.77 0.28 -10.66
C ILE A 195 11.20 0.80 -10.91
N ILE A 196 11.39 2.13 -10.90
CA ILE A 196 12.70 2.76 -11.09
C ILE A 196 13.65 2.36 -9.97
N LEU A 197 13.17 2.36 -8.72
CA LEU A 197 13.95 1.97 -7.56
C LEU A 197 14.45 0.52 -7.68
N TYR A 198 13.62 -0.40 -8.15
CA TYR A 198 14.07 -1.78 -8.38
C TYR A 198 15.22 -1.85 -9.40
N ARG A 199 15.21 -1.01 -10.44
CA ARG A 199 16.32 -0.95 -11.40
C ARG A 199 17.61 -0.43 -10.78
N VAL A 200 17.50 0.55 -9.87
CA VAL A 200 18.65 1.00 -9.06
C VAL A 200 19.15 -0.17 -8.22
N TYR A 201 18.28 -0.81 -7.45
CA TYR A 201 18.61 -1.99 -6.62
C TYR A 201 19.27 -3.13 -7.40
N ALA A 202 18.85 -3.39 -8.65
CA ALA A 202 19.42 -4.43 -9.51
C ALA A 202 20.72 -4.03 -10.23
N SER A 203 21.19 -2.79 -10.07
CA SER A 203 22.38 -2.25 -10.76
C SER A 203 23.70 -2.69 -10.13
N ASP A 204 24.81 -2.52 -10.87
CA ASP A 204 26.16 -2.78 -10.35
C ASP A 204 26.54 -1.88 -9.18
N PHE A 205 26.03 -0.65 -9.17
CA PHE A 205 26.21 0.28 -8.06
C PHE A 205 25.66 -0.30 -6.75
N SER A 206 24.42 -0.80 -6.77
CA SER A 206 23.81 -1.43 -5.60
C SER A 206 24.49 -2.74 -5.22
N ARG A 207 24.97 -3.52 -6.20
CA ARG A 207 25.79 -4.72 -5.91
C ARG A 207 27.07 -4.38 -5.15
N GLN A 208 27.73 -3.27 -5.47
CA GLN A 208 28.92 -2.81 -4.74
C GLN A 208 28.58 -2.36 -3.31
N ILE A 209 27.48 -1.62 -3.13
CA ILE A 209 27.04 -1.18 -1.79
C ILE A 209 26.67 -2.38 -0.92
N ILE A 210 25.90 -3.34 -1.45
CA ILE A 210 25.53 -4.55 -0.71
C ILE A 210 26.78 -5.30 -0.25
N ARG A 211 27.79 -5.46 -1.12
CA ARG A 211 29.07 -6.09 -0.74
C ARG A 211 29.79 -5.33 0.37
N LYS A 212 29.79 -3.99 0.35
CA LYS A 212 30.37 -3.17 1.42
C LYS A 212 29.64 -3.38 2.75
N ILE A 213 28.31 -3.37 2.75
CA ILE A 213 27.51 -3.62 3.96
C ILE A 213 27.79 -5.04 4.48
N GLN A 214 27.84 -6.04 3.60
CA GLN A 214 28.19 -7.41 3.96
C GLN A 214 29.59 -7.52 4.58
N SER A 215 30.58 -6.79 4.04
CA SER A 215 31.94 -6.76 4.60
C SER A 215 32.02 -6.06 5.96
N GLY A 216 31.18 -5.06 6.20
CA GLY A 216 31.05 -4.41 7.51
C GLY A 216 30.18 -5.21 8.50
N GLY A 217 29.60 -6.32 8.06
CA GLY A 217 28.80 -7.24 8.87
C GLY A 217 27.59 -6.58 9.54
N TYR A 218 27.27 -7.09 10.72
CA TYR A 218 26.08 -6.72 11.50
C TYR A 218 26.04 -5.24 11.88
N ALA A 219 27.20 -4.64 12.20
CA ALA A 219 27.29 -3.25 12.61
C ALA A 219 26.94 -2.29 11.46
N ALA A 220 27.50 -2.51 10.26
CA ALA A 220 27.21 -1.68 9.10
C ALA A 220 25.74 -1.79 8.66
N ALA A 221 25.16 -2.98 8.73
CA ALA A 221 23.74 -3.17 8.46
C ALA A 221 22.87 -2.46 9.49
N SER A 222 23.16 -2.59 10.79
CA SER A 222 22.41 -1.92 11.86
C SER A 222 22.49 -0.38 11.75
N ILE A 223 23.65 0.18 11.38
CA ILE A 223 23.78 1.62 11.11
C ILE A 223 22.90 2.04 9.92
N THR A 224 22.87 1.22 8.87
CA THR A 224 22.03 1.47 7.69
C THR A 224 20.54 1.44 8.04
N GLU A 225 20.12 0.51 8.89
CA GLU A 225 18.74 0.43 9.41
C GLU A 225 18.39 1.65 10.27
N CYS A 226 19.28 2.05 11.20
CA CYS A 226 19.09 3.25 12.00
C CYS A 226 18.96 4.49 11.12
N ALA A 227 19.75 4.62 10.05
CA ALA A 227 19.62 5.71 9.09
C ALA A 227 18.25 5.70 8.38
N ALA A 228 17.71 4.52 8.04
CA ALA A 228 16.38 4.40 7.46
C ALA A 228 15.27 4.84 8.44
N ILE A 229 15.38 4.47 9.72
CA ILE A 229 14.43 4.89 10.76
C ILE A 229 14.53 6.40 11.03
N LEU A 230 15.76 6.93 11.15
CA LEU A 230 15.98 8.37 11.35
C LEU A 230 15.43 9.19 10.18
N LEU A 231 15.55 8.70 8.95
CA LEU A 231 14.93 9.32 7.78
C LEU A 231 13.39 9.41 7.93
N MET A 232 12.74 8.36 8.42
CA MET A 232 11.29 8.36 8.63
C MET A 232 10.87 9.29 9.78
N ILE A 233 11.66 9.36 10.86
CA ILE A 233 11.43 10.30 11.97
C ILE A 233 11.59 11.75 11.48
N ALA A 234 12.64 12.04 10.69
CA ALA A 234 12.82 13.36 10.10
C ALA A 234 11.67 13.71 9.13
N THR A 235 11.21 12.73 8.35
CA THR A 235 10.03 12.91 7.47
C THR A 235 8.78 13.24 8.28
N TYR A 236 8.56 12.57 9.41
CA TYR A 236 7.45 12.86 10.32
C TYR A 236 7.53 14.28 10.90
N ALA A 237 8.71 14.75 11.28
CA ALA A 237 8.89 16.12 11.78
C ALA A 237 8.57 17.16 10.70
N VAL A 238 9.07 16.97 9.48
CA VAL A 238 8.75 17.85 8.34
C VAL A 238 7.26 17.81 8.00
N TYR A 239 6.65 16.62 8.07
CA TYR A 239 5.23 16.42 7.79
C TYR A 239 4.31 17.31 8.64
N GLN A 240 4.63 17.52 9.92
CA GLN A 240 3.80 18.33 10.83
C GLN A 240 3.64 19.77 10.34
N GLU A 241 4.67 20.32 9.70
CA GLU A 241 4.71 21.69 9.20
C GLU A 241 4.36 21.79 7.71
N THR A 242 4.02 20.67 7.06
CA THR A 242 3.81 20.61 5.62
C THR A 242 2.32 20.66 5.28
N GLU A 243 1.93 21.53 4.34
CA GLU A 243 0.53 21.62 3.91
C GLU A 243 0.04 20.32 3.23
N PRO A 244 -1.26 19.98 3.35
CA PRO A 244 -1.86 18.76 2.78
C PRO A 244 -1.49 18.48 1.31
N ARG A 245 -1.45 19.52 0.46
CA ARG A 245 -1.13 19.40 -0.97
C ARG A 245 0.25 18.77 -1.24
N TRP A 246 1.22 18.96 -0.34
CA TRP A 246 2.56 18.39 -0.46
C TRP A 246 2.68 17.05 0.28
N ARG A 247 2.11 16.96 1.49
CA ARG A 247 2.29 15.79 2.36
C ARG A 247 1.45 14.57 2.00
N THR A 248 0.37 14.75 1.23
CA THR A 248 -0.50 13.64 0.76
C THR A 248 0.22 12.62 -0.12
N ALA A 249 1.23 13.07 -0.87
CA ALA A 249 1.96 12.23 -1.84
C ALA A 249 3.42 12.65 -2.02
N SER A 250 3.65 13.86 -2.55
CA SER A 250 4.96 14.26 -3.10
C SER A 250 6.08 14.32 -2.05
N LEU A 251 5.74 14.60 -0.79
CA LEU A 251 6.69 14.54 0.34
C LEU A 251 7.41 13.19 0.44
N PHE A 252 6.72 12.09 0.10
CA PHE A 252 7.27 10.73 0.22
C PHE A 252 8.10 10.30 -0.98
N TRP A 253 8.07 11.01 -2.11
CA TRP A 253 8.74 10.60 -3.35
C TRP A 253 10.27 10.59 -3.26
N LEU A 254 10.86 11.27 -2.28
CA LEU A 254 12.28 11.17 -1.96
C LEU A 254 12.53 10.17 -0.82
N THR A 255 11.81 10.32 0.29
CA THR A 255 12.12 9.62 1.54
C THR A 255 11.76 8.15 1.48
N MET A 256 10.63 7.81 0.84
CA MET A 256 10.13 6.44 0.80
C MET A 256 10.94 5.53 -0.13
N PRO A 257 11.38 5.94 -1.35
CA PRO A 257 12.28 5.12 -2.14
C PRO A 257 13.62 4.87 -1.45
N VAL A 258 14.16 5.87 -0.74
CA VAL A 258 15.39 5.70 0.04
C VAL A 258 15.16 4.72 1.18
N PHE A 259 14.07 4.83 1.94
CA PHE A 259 13.72 3.88 2.99
C PHE A 259 13.63 2.44 2.44
N ILE A 260 12.86 2.22 1.36
CA ILE A 260 12.72 0.90 0.72
C ILE A 260 14.08 0.40 0.24
N TYR A 261 14.91 1.26 -0.35
CA TYR A 261 16.26 0.90 -0.80
C TYR A 261 17.14 0.41 0.35
N LEU A 262 17.22 1.18 1.44
CA LEU A 262 18.06 0.87 2.60
C LEU A 262 17.62 -0.45 3.24
N MET A 263 16.30 -0.66 3.41
CA MET A 263 15.78 -1.92 3.93
C MET A 263 16.03 -3.11 2.98
N ALA A 264 16.04 -2.89 1.67
CA ALA A 264 16.30 -3.93 0.68
C ALA A 264 17.77 -4.37 0.61
N ILE A 265 18.72 -3.46 0.80
CA ILE A 265 20.16 -3.77 0.70
C ILE A 265 20.71 -4.47 1.95
N VAL A 266 20.11 -4.26 3.13
CA VAL A 266 20.49 -4.95 4.38
C VAL A 266 19.89 -6.36 4.50
N ASP A 267 18.94 -6.71 3.62
CA ASP A 267 18.18 -7.96 3.69
C ASP A 267 19.04 -9.22 3.77
N LYS A 268 20.19 -9.26 3.10
CA LYS A 268 21.05 -10.46 3.15
C LYS A 268 22.03 -10.50 4.33
N THR A 269 22.31 -9.35 4.96
CA THR A 269 23.32 -9.26 6.02
C THR A 269 22.71 -9.53 7.40
N GLY A 270 21.43 -9.18 7.59
CA GLY A 270 20.83 -9.13 8.93
C GLY A 270 21.24 -7.85 9.67
N GLY A 271 20.66 -7.62 10.83
CA GLY A 271 20.79 -6.37 11.59
C GLY A 271 19.73 -6.29 12.68
N LEU A 272 19.88 -5.37 13.63
CA LEU A 272 19.01 -5.28 14.80
C LEU A 272 17.52 -5.23 14.42
N ILE A 273 17.19 -4.43 13.42
CA ILE A 273 15.81 -4.25 12.95
C ILE A 273 15.46 -5.35 11.95
N ALA A 274 16.35 -5.71 11.02
CA ALA A 274 16.07 -6.77 10.05
C ALA A 274 15.75 -8.11 10.74
N ASP A 275 16.41 -8.45 11.84
CA ASP A 275 16.18 -9.72 12.54
C ASP A 275 14.77 -9.77 13.16
N ILE A 276 14.30 -8.64 13.72
CA ILE A 276 12.92 -8.50 14.23
C ILE A 276 11.93 -8.61 13.07
N LEU A 277 12.18 -7.89 11.97
CA LEU A 277 11.32 -7.86 10.78
C LEU A 277 11.22 -9.23 10.09
N LYS A 278 12.25 -10.06 10.21
CA LYS A 278 12.28 -11.43 9.67
C LYS A 278 11.82 -12.49 10.65
N SER A 279 11.46 -12.10 11.88
CA SER A 279 10.93 -13.05 12.83
C SER A 279 9.69 -13.76 12.26
N ARG A 280 9.51 -15.03 12.64
CA ARG A 280 8.42 -15.86 12.11
C ARG A 280 7.05 -15.23 12.33
N VAL A 281 6.86 -14.56 13.47
CA VAL A 281 5.61 -13.87 13.82
C VAL A 281 5.36 -12.68 12.89
N ILE A 282 6.37 -11.82 12.67
CA ILE A 282 6.23 -10.66 11.80
C ILE A 282 5.98 -11.08 10.35
N ILE A 283 6.71 -12.06 9.83
CA ILE A 283 6.50 -12.56 8.46
C ILE A 283 5.11 -13.19 8.32
N TRP A 284 4.64 -13.93 9.33
CA TRP A 284 3.28 -14.48 9.34
C TRP A 284 2.21 -13.37 9.33
N LEU A 285 2.36 -12.35 10.19
CA LEU A 285 1.47 -11.18 10.24
C LEU A 285 1.48 -10.40 8.93
N SER A 286 2.65 -10.22 8.31
CA SER A 286 2.80 -9.59 7.00
C SER A 286 2.12 -10.38 5.87
N GLY A 287 1.89 -11.68 6.06
CA GLY A 287 1.03 -12.48 5.19
C GLY A 287 -0.44 -12.07 5.22
N LEU A 288 -0.89 -11.44 6.32
CA LEU A 288 -2.26 -10.96 6.53
C LEU A 288 -2.47 -9.49 6.17
N THR A 289 -1.43 -8.77 5.72
CA THR A 289 -1.49 -7.31 5.53
C THR A 289 -2.69 -6.85 4.70
N MET A 290 -3.03 -7.53 3.62
CA MET A 290 -4.16 -7.13 2.77
C MET A 290 -5.51 -7.33 3.48
N ALA A 291 -5.65 -8.42 4.24
CA ALA A 291 -6.84 -8.65 5.05
C ALA A 291 -6.97 -7.59 6.15
N ILE A 292 -5.88 -7.29 6.88
CA ILE A 292 -5.85 -6.21 7.88
C ILE A 292 -6.24 -4.88 7.25
N PHE A 293 -5.65 -4.55 6.09
CA PHE A 293 -5.96 -3.34 5.33
C PHE A 293 -7.45 -3.25 5.01
N MET A 294 -8.08 -4.32 4.53
CA MET A 294 -9.49 -4.25 4.13
C MET A 294 -10.47 -4.31 5.30
N THR A 295 -10.06 -4.80 6.48
CA THR A 295 -10.98 -4.99 7.63
C THR A 295 -10.81 -3.97 8.75
N HIS A 296 -9.67 -3.28 8.88
CA HIS A 296 -9.38 -2.50 10.09
C HIS A 296 -10.41 -1.42 10.39
N LYS A 297 -10.80 -0.58 9.43
CA LYS A 297 -11.77 0.50 9.69
C LYS A 297 -13.13 -0.05 10.11
N ILE A 298 -13.58 -1.14 9.46
CA ILE A 298 -14.81 -1.86 9.84
C ILE A 298 -14.72 -2.33 11.30
N MET A 299 -13.60 -2.96 11.69
CA MET A 299 -13.43 -3.50 13.03
C MET A 299 -13.25 -2.41 14.10
N ILE A 300 -12.60 -1.29 13.77
CA ILE A 300 -12.54 -0.10 14.64
C ILE A 300 -13.96 0.41 14.92
N THR A 301 -14.79 0.59 13.89
CA THR A 301 -16.17 1.06 14.04
C THR A 301 -17.03 0.08 14.84
N LEU A 302 -16.96 -1.22 14.53
CA LEU A 302 -17.74 -2.24 15.24
C LEU A 302 -17.35 -2.35 16.72
N THR A 303 -16.04 -2.35 17.01
CA THR A 303 -15.54 -2.47 18.39
C THR A 303 -15.94 -1.25 19.22
N LYS A 304 -15.71 -0.04 18.71
CA LYS A 304 -16.12 1.19 19.41
C LYS A 304 -17.63 1.25 19.63
N THR A 305 -18.41 0.92 18.61
CA THR A 305 -19.88 0.90 18.71
C THR A 305 -20.37 -0.11 19.73
N ALA A 306 -19.75 -1.29 19.81
CA ALA A 306 -20.09 -2.31 20.81
C ALA A 306 -19.81 -1.81 22.23
N LEU A 307 -18.63 -1.23 22.47
CA LEU A 307 -18.25 -0.66 23.78
C LEU A 307 -19.18 0.49 24.20
N THR A 308 -19.51 1.40 23.27
CA THR A 308 -20.46 2.48 23.54
C THR A 308 -21.85 1.96 23.88
N LYS A 309 -22.34 0.92 23.17
CA LYS A 309 -23.66 0.33 23.45
C LYS A 309 -23.72 -0.40 24.80
N THR A 310 -22.62 -0.98 25.25
CA THR A 310 -22.55 -1.62 26.57
C THR A 310 -22.23 -0.64 27.70
N GLY A 311 -22.02 0.64 27.39
CA GLY A 311 -21.60 1.65 28.37
C GLY A 311 -20.21 1.39 28.95
N THR A 312 -19.38 0.60 28.26
CA THR A 312 -18.06 0.20 28.74
C THR A 312 -17.01 1.20 28.29
N ASP A 313 -16.42 1.92 29.23
CA ASP A 313 -15.25 2.76 28.97
C ASP A 313 -13.97 2.02 29.40
N LEU A 314 -13.17 1.63 28.41
CA LEU A 314 -11.86 1.00 28.62
C LEU A 314 -10.72 2.03 28.60
N GLY A 315 -11.01 3.30 28.28
CA GLY A 315 -10.00 4.30 27.95
C GLY A 315 -9.29 4.04 26.62
N TYR A 316 -8.40 4.96 26.26
CA TYR A 316 -7.71 4.99 24.96
C TYR A 316 -6.93 3.71 24.66
N LEU A 317 -6.02 3.31 25.56
CA LEU A 317 -5.05 2.23 25.29
C LEU A 317 -5.74 0.87 25.16
N LEU A 318 -6.62 0.52 26.10
CA LEU A 318 -7.34 -0.76 26.06
C LEU A 318 -8.31 -0.82 24.88
N THR A 319 -8.97 0.28 24.53
CA THR A 319 -9.84 0.32 23.33
C THR A 319 -9.04 0.15 22.05
N CYS A 320 -7.85 0.77 21.95
CA CYS A 320 -6.94 0.58 20.82
C CYS A 320 -6.51 -0.88 20.70
N MET A 321 -6.07 -1.50 21.81
CA MET A 321 -5.70 -2.92 21.82
C MET A 321 -6.87 -3.84 21.46
N ALA A 322 -8.08 -3.54 21.92
CA ALA A 322 -9.29 -4.27 21.54
C ALA A 322 -9.57 -4.15 20.02
N CYS A 323 -9.42 -2.96 19.44
CA CYS A 323 -9.58 -2.75 18.00
C CYS A 323 -8.50 -3.47 17.18
N VAL A 324 -7.25 -3.49 17.65
CA VAL A 324 -6.16 -4.25 17.04
C VAL A 324 -6.46 -5.76 17.10
N ALA A 325 -6.83 -6.27 18.27
CA ALA A 325 -7.13 -7.68 18.46
C ALA A 325 -8.29 -8.16 17.57
N THR A 326 -9.41 -7.44 17.56
CA THR A 326 -10.57 -7.76 16.70
C THR A 326 -10.22 -7.68 15.22
N THR A 327 -9.41 -6.69 14.82
CA THR A 327 -8.90 -6.58 13.44
C THR A 327 -8.04 -7.78 13.04
N LEU A 328 -7.11 -8.19 13.89
CA LEU A 328 -6.24 -9.35 13.62
C LEU A 328 -7.04 -10.65 13.53
N VAL A 329 -8.03 -10.83 14.43
CA VAL A 329 -8.93 -11.99 14.38
C VAL A 329 -9.75 -11.98 13.09
N ALA A 330 -10.39 -10.86 12.75
CA ALA A 330 -11.18 -10.75 11.52
C ALA A 330 -10.33 -10.99 10.27
N ALA A 331 -9.13 -10.40 10.21
CA ALA A 331 -8.19 -10.58 9.10
C ALA A 331 -7.74 -12.03 8.97
N TYR A 332 -7.38 -12.68 10.08
CA TYR A 332 -6.99 -14.10 10.08
C TYR A 332 -8.12 -15.02 9.62
N LEU A 333 -9.33 -14.85 10.18
CA LEU A 333 -10.48 -15.68 9.82
C LEU A 333 -10.86 -15.51 8.36
N THR A 334 -10.92 -14.26 7.88
CA THR A 334 -11.25 -13.94 6.48
C THR A 334 -10.21 -14.52 5.53
N GLU A 335 -8.93 -14.33 5.82
CA GLU A 335 -7.84 -14.87 5.00
C GLU A 335 -7.85 -16.41 4.97
N ARG A 336 -7.95 -17.05 6.14
CA ARG A 336 -7.83 -18.50 6.30
C ARG A 336 -9.01 -19.25 5.69
N TYR A 337 -10.23 -18.83 5.98
CA TYR A 337 -11.44 -19.59 5.66
C TYR A 337 -12.12 -19.15 4.37
N PHE A 338 -11.93 -17.91 3.93
CA PHE A 338 -12.60 -17.39 2.76
C PHE A 338 -11.64 -17.08 1.61
N VAL A 339 -10.68 -16.17 1.79
CA VAL A 339 -9.82 -15.68 0.69
C VAL A 339 -8.99 -16.78 0.06
N ARG A 340 -8.29 -17.60 0.86
CA ARG A 340 -7.47 -18.70 0.33
C ARG A 340 -8.27 -19.73 -0.44
N TYR A 341 -9.46 -20.06 0.06
CA TYR A 341 -10.36 -21.01 -0.61
C TYR A 341 -10.87 -20.44 -1.93
N ALA A 342 -11.40 -19.21 -1.91
CA ALA A 342 -11.91 -18.53 -3.10
C ALA A 342 -10.82 -18.38 -4.18
N ASN A 343 -9.62 -17.95 -3.79
CA ASN A 343 -8.48 -17.79 -4.69
C ASN A 343 -8.08 -19.13 -5.35
N HIS A 344 -7.98 -20.21 -4.57
CA HIS A 344 -7.70 -21.54 -5.10
C HIS A 344 -8.76 -22.00 -6.10
N TYR A 345 -10.04 -21.86 -5.74
CA TYR A 345 -11.16 -22.22 -6.60
C TYR A 345 -11.18 -21.43 -7.92
N LEU A 346 -11.05 -20.09 -7.83
CA LEU A 346 -11.06 -19.21 -9.00
C LEU A 346 -9.86 -19.47 -9.92
N ASN A 347 -8.66 -19.67 -9.38
CA ASN A 347 -7.49 -20.00 -10.21
C ASN A 347 -7.68 -21.34 -10.92
N LYS A 348 -8.19 -22.37 -10.24
CA LYS A 348 -8.46 -23.68 -10.85
C LYS A 348 -9.48 -23.56 -11.99
N LYS A 349 -10.51 -22.74 -11.84
CA LYS A 349 -11.59 -22.60 -12.83
C LYS A 349 -11.21 -21.71 -14.01
N ILE A 350 -10.51 -20.60 -13.76
CA ILE A 350 -10.23 -19.58 -14.77
C ILE A 350 -8.89 -19.84 -15.47
N LEU A 351 -7.83 -20.13 -14.72
CA LEU A 351 -6.47 -20.22 -15.29
C LEU A 351 -6.14 -21.60 -15.87
N ASN A 352 -6.74 -22.69 -15.38
CA ASN A 352 -6.56 -24.01 -16.00
C ASN A 352 -7.41 -24.17 -17.27
N TYR A 353 -8.52 -23.40 -17.40
CA TYR A 353 -9.31 -23.36 -18.63
C TYR A 353 -8.55 -22.73 -19.79
N GLU A 354 -7.68 -21.74 -19.52
CA GLU A 354 -6.77 -21.12 -20.51
C GLU A 354 -5.53 -21.97 -20.88
N GLN A 355 -5.31 -23.12 -20.22
CA GLN A 355 -4.22 -24.05 -20.59
C GLN A 355 -4.71 -25.25 -21.41
N ASN A 356 -6.02 -25.51 -21.40
CA ASN A 356 -6.65 -26.66 -22.08
C ASN A 356 -7.45 -26.26 -23.33
N ASN A 357 -7.49 -24.98 -23.67
CA ASN A 357 -8.00 -24.39 -24.90
C ASN A 357 -6.93 -23.44 -25.45
#